data_AF-A0A6M1E2X5-F1
#
_entry.id   AF-A0A6M1E2X5-F1
#
_cell.length_a   1.000
_cell.length_b   1.000
_cell.length_c   1.000
_cell.angle_alpha   90.00
_cell.angle_beta   90.00
_cell.angle_gamma   90.00
#
_symmetry.space_group_name_H-M   'P 1'
#
loop_
_entity.id
_entity.type
_entity.pdbx_description
1 polymer ?
#
loop_
_entity_poly.entity_id
_entity_poly.type
_entity_poly.pdbx_seq_one_letter_code
_entity_poly.pdbx_strand_id
1 'polypeptide(L)'
;MKFILTLVLAMSVQVVLAQHLPGISTGTYSGVNGVFANPANVVDSRYKWDVNLLGFNIGVGNDQASFNLNKLSDLAGDSLRNIFIGKNGESTNALLNLAVHTPSFMLQVGKKNGVAFTSRARVLFNAHDLDGELANRLLEGNENIDDLPYSIGSAQNMIVNANVWAEAGLSYGRIVFDEGPHFVKAGITGKYLAGVGNTHLQLGKVQATLDYDDVQEDAYLKDATGRVSIGVGGINVADFDAANLTKFESSGFGADIGVVYEYRPGSGDDKASNAYKFRVGLSITDIGSIKYKKDPTSTGGYDLSVTGTERLYLSEFDDVSMDDINQKLDGMPHFTPIGDASSPTYGVSLPTAMHALVDYNILRGLYVGLQGTVSMVNVSSKPYNSQYYSSISLTPRYETSWLGVYLPLQHNALTGTNIGAALRLGPLYVGSGSILSALTQESKQVDVFFGIRFGMTKK
;
A
#
# COMPACT_ATOMS: atom_id res chain seq x y z
N MET A 1 33.17 24.36 -8.84
CA MET A 1 32.04 23.98 -9.72
C MET A 1 31.83 22.47 -9.82
N LYS A 2 32.76 21.66 -10.37
CA LYS A 2 32.54 20.20 -10.56
C LYS A 2 32.04 19.46 -9.29
N PHE A 3 32.61 19.73 -8.11
CA PHE A 3 32.21 19.08 -6.85
C PHE A 3 30.79 19.43 -6.37
N ILE A 4 30.30 20.64 -6.65
CA ILE A 4 28.91 21.04 -6.37
C ILE A 4 27.97 20.37 -7.37
N LEU A 5 28.38 20.25 -8.64
CA LEU A 5 27.61 19.52 -9.64
C LEU A 5 27.47 18.04 -9.27
N THR A 6 28.52 17.40 -8.73
CA THR A 6 28.45 16.02 -8.21
C THR A 6 27.51 15.90 -6.99
N LEU A 7 27.44 16.91 -6.12
CA LEU A 7 26.53 16.90 -4.97
C LEU A 7 25.06 17.06 -5.41
N VAL A 8 24.80 17.89 -6.42
CA VAL A 8 23.46 18.06 -7.03
C VAL A 8 23.06 16.83 -7.85
N LEU A 9 24.00 16.18 -8.54
CA LEU A 9 23.75 14.94 -9.29
C LEU A 9 23.64 13.70 -8.37
N ALA A 10 24.18 13.75 -7.15
CA ALA A 10 23.91 12.75 -6.12
C ALA A 10 22.50 12.93 -5.48
N MET A 11 21.86 14.09 -5.67
CA MET A 11 20.46 14.32 -5.27
C MET A 11 19.46 13.91 -6.36
N SER A 12 19.89 13.51 -7.56
CA SER A 12 19.00 12.96 -8.60
C SER A 12 18.81 11.44 -8.51
N VAL A 13 18.90 10.87 -7.31
CA VAL A 13 18.24 9.58 -7.06
C VAL A 13 16.74 9.89 -7.01
N GLN A 14 15.96 9.32 -7.93
CA GLN A 14 14.50 9.40 -7.87
C GLN A 14 14.01 8.50 -6.73
N VAL A 15 14.09 9.02 -5.50
CA VAL A 15 13.64 8.31 -4.31
C VAL A 15 12.14 8.48 -4.18
N VAL A 16 11.44 7.43 -4.59
CA VAL A 16 10.02 7.16 -4.33
C VAL A 16 9.89 6.94 -2.78
N LEU A 17 9.06 7.67 -1.99
CA LEU A 17 9.08 7.73 -0.48
C LEU A 17 7.80 7.44 0.49
N ALA A 18 6.93 6.40 0.41
CA ALA A 18 5.53 6.16 0.95
C ALA A 18 5.05 6.59 2.39
N GLN A 19 3.74 6.68 2.68
CA GLN A 19 3.24 6.90 4.08
C GLN A 19 1.93 6.21 4.47
N HIS A 20 1.81 5.91 5.77
CA HIS A 20 0.66 5.31 6.45
C HIS A 20 0.26 6.18 7.65
N LEU A 21 -1.05 6.43 7.82
CA LEU A 21 -1.63 7.43 8.75
C LEU A 21 -0.91 8.80 8.70
N PRO A 22 -0.99 9.54 7.57
CA PRO A 22 -0.30 10.81 7.37
C PRO A 22 -0.37 11.77 8.57
N GLY A 23 0.79 12.26 8.99
CA GLY A 23 0.97 13.14 10.16
C GLY A 23 0.83 12.48 11.54
N ILE A 24 -0.15 11.58 11.75
CA ILE A 24 -0.37 10.98 13.08
C ILE A 24 0.69 9.93 13.44
N SER A 25 1.11 9.08 12.49
CA SER A 25 2.07 7.99 12.76
C SER A 25 3.44 8.49 13.24
N THR A 26 3.86 9.69 12.82
CA THR A 26 5.10 10.34 13.25
C THR A 26 4.92 11.25 14.48
N GLY A 27 3.70 11.51 14.91
CA GLY A 27 3.38 12.40 16.02
C GLY A 27 4.04 11.99 17.35
N THR A 28 4.25 12.98 18.22
CA THR A 28 4.83 12.79 19.57
C THR A 28 3.91 11.96 20.46
N TYR A 29 2.59 12.04 20.21
CA TYR A 29 1.54 11.33 20.94
C TYR A 29 0.89 10.21 20.10
N SER A 30 1.62 9.64 19.14
CA SER A 30 1.17 8.52 18.29
C SER A 30 0.87 7.24 19.08
N GLY A 31 1.53 7.02 20.21
CA GLY A 31 1.31 5.86 21.08
C GLY A 31 1.69 4.54 20.41
N VAL A 32 0.88 3.50 20.60
CA VAL A 32 1.09 2.19 19.94
C VAL A 32 1.06 2.29 18.41
N ASN A 33 0.33 3.26 17.84
CA ASN A 33 0.27 3.44 16.39
C ASN A 33 1.59 3.95 15.80
N GLY A 34 2.46 4.57 16.61
CA GLY A 34 3.81 4.97 16.19
C GLY A 34 4.78 3.79 16.02
N VAL A 35 4.45 2.61 16.55
CA VAL A 35 5.26 1.38 16.45
C VAL A 35 5.24 0.83 15.02
N PHE A 36 4.10 0.93 14.32
CA PHE A 36 3.97 0.49 12.92
C PHE A 36 4.87 1.26 11.94
N ALA A 37 5.22 2.52 12.25
CA ALA A 37 6.11 3.33 11.42
C ALA A 37 7.60 3.15 11.82
N ASN A 38 7.88 3.01 13.12
CA ASN A 38 9.22 2.70 13.61
C ASN A 38 9.12 1.97 14.97
N PRO A 39 9.60 0.72 15.07
CA PRO A 39 9.46 -0.06 16.30
C PRO A 39 10.20 0.53 17.50
N ALA A 40 11.20 1.40 17.29
CA ALA A 40 11.85 2.12 18.39
C ALA A 40 10.91 3.10 19.12
N ASN A 41 9.76 3.46 18.54
CA ASN A 41 8.74 4.28 19.23
C ASN A 41 8.03 3.54 20.38
N VAL A 42 8.16 2.21 20.47
CA VAL A 42 7.61 1.42 21.58
C VAL A 42 8.21 1.80 22.94
N VAL A 43 9.43 2.34 22.94
CA VAL A 43 10.12 2.81 24.14
C VAL A 43 10.20 4.34 24.17
N ASP A 44 10.18 4.85 25.39
CA ASP A 44 10.18 6.26 25.72
C ASP A 44 9.00 7.06 25.16
N SER A 45 7.87 6.38 24.98
CA SER A 45 6.60 7.00 24.60
C SER A 45 6.14 8.02 25.66
N ARG A 46 5.28 8.97 25.24
CA ARG A 46 4.58 9.89 26.15
C ARG A 46 3.56 9.17 27.03
N TYR A 47 3.19 7.96 26.67
CA TYR A 47 2.29 7.09 27.43
C TYR A 47 3.09 6.10 28.28
N LYS A 48 2.61 5.83 29.51
CA LYS A 48 3.07 4.71 30.35
C LYS A 48 2.55 3.39 29.81
N TRP A 49 1.28 3.40 29.41
CA TRP A 49 0.63 2.34 28.66
C TRP A 49 -0.37 2.98 27.68
N ASP A 50 -0.62 2.30 26.57
CA ASP A 50 -1.51 2.77 25.51
C ASP A 50 -2.23 1.60 24.84
N VAL A 51 -3.51 1.78 24.51
CA VAL A 51 -4.36 0.81 23.83
C VAL A 51 -4.95 1.46 22.59
N ASN A 52 -4.67 0.93 21.40
CA ASN A 52 -5.50 1.15 20.23
C ASN A 52 -6.63 0.12 20.27
N LEU A 53 -7.87 0.56 20.43
CA LEU A 53 -9.04 -0.32 20.48
C LEU A 53 -9.40 -0.78 19.07
N LEU A 54 -9.58 0.19 18.18
CA LEU A 54 -9.97 -0.02 16.79
C LEU A 54 -9.56 1.20 15.96
N GLY A 55 -9.05 0.97 14.75
CA GLY A 55 -8.76 2.03 13.79
C GLY A 55 -8.91 1.53 12.36
N PHE A 56 -9.32 2.43 11.48
CA PHE A 56 -9.52 2.17 10.06
C PHE A 56 -8.66 3.15 9.25
N ASN A 57 -8.10 2.67 8.15
CA ASN A 57 -7.45 3.46 7.12
C ASN A 57 -7.85 2.87 5.77
N ILE A 58 -8.45 3.71 4.92
CA ILE A 58 -8.77 3.42 3.52
C ILE A 58 -8.09 4.49 2.68
N GLY A 59 -7.45 4.09 1.59
CA GLY A 59 -6.89 4.99 0.60
C GLY A 59 -6.97 4.38 -0.78
N VAL A 60 -7.40 5.18 -1.74
CA VAL A 60 -7.39 4.87 -3.17
C VAL A 60 -6.56 5.96 -3.86
N GLY A 61 -5.70 5.55 -4.78
CA GLY A 61 -4.93 6.45 -5.62
C GLY A 61 -4.77 5.86 -7.02
N ASN A 62 -4.75 6.72 -8.02
CA ASN A 62 -4.60 6.36 -9.43
C ASN A 62 -3.79 7.47 -10.11
N ASP A 63 -2.84 7.15 -10.99
CA ASP A 63 -2.00 8.16 -11.66
C ASP A 63 -2.65 8.81 -12.88
N GLN A 64 -3.72 8.24 -13.45
CA GLN A 64 -4.45 8.74 -14.62
C GLN A 64 -5.81 9.36 -14.31
N ALA A 65 -6.44 8.98 -13.21
CA ALA A 65 -7.76 9.46 -12.82
C ALA A 65 -7.71 10.50 -11.69
N SER A 66 -8.70 11.41 -11.71
CA SER A 66 -8.92 12.40 -10.67
C SER A 66 -10.20 12.14 -9.88
N PHE A 67 -10.13 12.42 -8.58
CA PHE A 67 -11.23 12.41 -7.63
C PHE A 67 -11.58 13.85 -7.27
N ASN A 68 -12.87 14.17 -7.20
CA ASN A 68 -13.38 15.45 -6.70
C ASN A 68 -14.50 15.19 -5.68
N LEU A 69 -14.22 15.42 -4.39
CA LEU A 69 -15.15 15.06 -3.31
C LEU A 69 -16.44 15.92 -3.28
N ASN A 70 -16.50 17.00 -4.08
CA ASN A 70 -17.73 17.75 -4.29
C ASN A 70 -18.75 16.98 -5.16
N LYS A 71 -18.33 15.90 -5.82
CA LYS A 71 -19.17 14.97 -6.58
C LYS A 71 -19.14 13.59 -5.91
N LEU A 72 -20.00 13.36 -4.91
CA LEU A 72 -20.06 12.06 -4.23
C LEU A 72 -20.47 10.90 -5.16
N SER A 73 -21.04 11.19 -6.34
CA SER A 73 -21.24 10.24 -7.44
C SER A 73 -19.96 9.55 -7.91
N ASP A 74 -18.82 10.23 -7.78
CA ASP A 74 -17.52 9.76 -8.23
C ASP A 74 -16.95 8.71 -7.26
N LEU A 75 -17.58 8.55 -6.08
CA LEU A 75 -17.27 7.57 -5.04
C LEU A 75 -18.28 6.41 -4.97
N ALA A 76 -19.04 6.15 -6.05
CA ALA A 76 -20.00 5.06 -6.12
C ALA A 76 -20.08 4.41 -7.51
N GLY A 77 -20.44 3.12 -7.55
CA GLY A 77 -20.73 2.37 -8.77
C GLY A 77 -19.61 2.40 -9.81
N ASP A 78 -19.98 2.44 -11.08
CA ASP A 78 -19.06 2.39 -12.23
C ASP A 78 -18.11 3.60 -12.29
N SER A 79 -18.43 4.70 -11.61
CA SER A 79 -17.51 5.83 -11.45
C SER A 79 -16.23 5.39 -10.75
N LEU A 80 -16.33 4.65 -9.64
CA LEU A 80 -15.16 4.13 -8.93
C LEU A 80 -14.39 3.11 -9.76
N ARG A 81 -15.08 2.22 -10.48
CA ARG A 81 -14.47 1.25 -11.41
C ARG A 81 -13.60 1.97 -12.43
N ASN A 82 -14.20 2.92 -13.12
CA ASN A 82 -13.56 3.64 -14.21
C ASN A 82 -12.44 4.59 -13.73
N ILE A 83 -12.58 5.17 -12.53
CA ILE A 83 -11.51 5.94 -11.87
C ILE A 83 -10.36 5.02 -11.41
N PHE A 84 -10.63 3.77 -11.08
CA PHE A 84 -9.58 2.82 -10.71
C PHE A 84 -8.84 2.24 -11.91
N ILE A 85 -9.53 2.05 -13.04
CA ILE A 85 -9.01 1.40 -14.25
C ILE A 85 -8.39 2.38 -15.25
N GLY A 86 -8.83 3.64 -15.28
CA GLY A 86 -8.46 4.62 -16.32
C GLY A 86 -9.47 4.61 -17.48
N LYS A 87 -9.38 5.58 -18.40
CA LYS A 87 -10.37 5.79 -19.48
C LYS A 87 -9.85 6.16 -20.87
N ASN A 88 -8.55 6.40 -21.04
CA ASN A 88 -8.01 7.10 -22.22
C ASN A 88 -6.84 6.36 -22.92
N GLY A 89 -6.71 5.04 -22.72
CA GLY A 89 -5.61 4.23 -23.30
C GLY A 89 -4.22 4.54 -22.75
N GLU A 90 -4.10 5.39 -21.74
CA GLU A 90 -2.83 5.60 -21.03
C GLU A 90 -2.56 4.48 -20.02
N SER A 91 -1.27 4.13 -19.90
CA SER A 91 -0.77 3.22 -18.87
C SER A 91 -1.17 3.73 -17.49
N THR A 92 -1.97 2.94 -16.79
CA THR A 92 -2.59 3.28 -15.52
C THR A 92 -1.96 2.48 -14.39
N ASN A 93 -1.47 3.19 -13.38
CA ASN A 93 -1.09 2.65 -12.09
C ASN A 93 -2.16 3.00 -11.06
N ALA A 94 -2.49 2.04 -10.19
CA ALA A 94 -3.45 2.26 -9.13
C ALA A 94 -3.06 1.51 -7.85
N LEU A 95 -3.52 2.04 -6.71
CA LEU A 95 -3.36 1.46 -5.40
C LEU A 95 -4.67 1.63 -4.62
N LEU A 96 -5.24 0.53 -4.15
CA LEU A 96 -6.18 0.53 -3.04
C LEU A 96 -5.50 -0.12 -1.83
N ASN A 97 -5.53 0.58 -0.71
CA ASN A 97 -4.96 0.14 0.57
C ASN A 97 -6.03 0.28 1.66
N LEU A 98 -6.43 -0.86 2.23
CA LEU A 98 -7.27 -0.93 3.42
C LEU A 98 -6.44 -1.50 4.57
N ALA A 99 -6.54 -0.88 5.75
CA ALA A 99 -5.99 -1.41 6.99
C ALA A 99 -6.98 -1.23 8.14
N VAL A 100 -7.27 -2.32 8.84
CA VAL A 100 -8.04 -2.34 10.08
C VAL A 100 -7.09 -2.65 11.22
N HIS A 101 -6.79 -1.65 12.04
CA HIS A 101 -6.01 -1.79 13.27
C HIS A 101 -6.93 -2.32 14.37
N THR A 102 -6.67 -3.55 14.79
CA THR A 102 -7.42 -4.25 15.84
C THR A 102 -6.75 -4.01 17.22
N PRO A 103 -7.29 -4.56 18.33
CA PRO A 103 -6.77 -4.30 19.68
C PRO A 103 -5.25 -4.48 19.82
N SER A 104 -4.55 -3.36 19.96
CA SER A 104 -3.09 -3.29 20.08
C SER A 104 -2.73 -2.59 21.38
N PHE A 105 -1.69 -3.06 22.08
CA PHE A 105 -1.30 -2.58 23.40
C PHE A 105 0.20 -2.28 23.46
N MET A 106 0.58 -1.19 24.11
CA MET A 106 1.97 -0.81 24.39
C MET A 106 2.15 -0.52 25.87
N LEU A 107 3.28 -0.94 26.44
CA LEU A 107 3.65 -0.75 27.85
C LEU A 107 5.12 -0.33 27.99
N GLN A 108 5.38 0.69 28.81
CA GLN A 108 6.73 1.05 29.26
C GLN A 108 7.15 0.13 30.42
N VAL A 109 8.26 -0.59 30.27
CA VAL A 109 8.76 -1.58 31.24
C VAL A 109 10.03 -1.05 31.91
N GLY A 110 9.83 -0.46 33.09
CA GLY A 110 10.88 0.26 33.82
C GLY A 110 11.23 1.60 33.14
N LYS A 111 12.48 2.05 33.31
CA LYS A 111 12.94 3.33 32.76
C LYS A 111 13.52 3.26 31.35
N LYS A 112 13.97 2.08 30.89
CA LYS A 112 14.77 1.93 29.66
C LYS A 112 14.19 1.00 28.60
N ASN A 113 13.04 0.35 28.83
CA ASN A 113 12.47 -0.62 27.89
C ASN A 113 10.99 -0.34 27.63
N GLY A 114 10.51 -0.77 26.46
CA GLY A 114 9.10 -0.79 26.11
C GLY A 114 8.76 -2.05 25.34
N VAL A 115 7.54 -2.54 25.50
CA VAL A 115 6.99 -3.67 24.76
C VAL A 115 5.65 -3.30 24.14
N ALA A 116 5.31 -3.91 23.02
CA ALA A 116 3.96 -3.83 22.46
C ALA A 116 3.51 -5.15 21.83
N PHE A 117 2.21 -5.38 21.88
CA PHE A 117 1.50 -6.27 20.99
C PHE A 117 0.74 -5.41 19.97
N THR A 118 0.91 -5.69 18.68
CA THR A 118 0.21 -5.02 17.60
C THR A 118 -0.60 -6.03 16.79
N SER A 119 -1.76 -5.61 16.30
CA SER A 119 -2.55 -6.43 15.38
C SER A 119 -3.24 -5.57 14.33
N ARG A 120 -3.22 -6.01 13.07
CA ARG A 120 -3.95 -5.37 11.96
C ARG A 120 -4.32 -6.38 10.88
N ALA A 121 -5.46 -6.16 10.23
CA ALA A 121 -5.82 -6.79 8.96
C ALA A 121 -5.60 -5.81 7.81
N ARG A 122 -5.18 -6.29 6.64
CA ARG A 122 -4.78 -5.48 5.50
C ARG A 122 -5.30 -6.06 4.19
N VAL A 123 -5.69 -5.17 3.29
CA VAL A 123 -5.94 -5.44 1.87
C VAL A 123 -5.06 -4.48 1.07
N LEU A 124 -4.25 -5.02 0.17
CA LEU A 124 -3.59 -4.25 -0.88
C LEU A 124 -4.09 -4.75 -2.22
N PHE A 125 -4.51 -3.81 -3.07
CA PHE A 125 -4.72 -4.03 -4.49
C PHE A 125 -3.79 -3.08 -5.25
N ASN A 126 -3.03 -3.58 -6.20
CA ASN A 126 -2.25 -2.78 -7.14
C ASN A 126 -2.71 -3.07 -8.57
N ALA A 127 -2.81 -2.02 -9.39
CA ALA A 127 -2.67 -2.11 -10.83
C ALA A 127 -1.35 -1.43 -11.22
N HIS A 128 -0.59 -2.02 -12.12
CA HIS A 128 0.69 -1.51 -12.60
C HIS A 128 0.79 -1.67 -14.10
N ASP A 129 1.05 -0.56 -14.78
CA ASP A 129 1.06 -0.43 -16.23
C ASP A 129 -0.16 -1.07 -16.92
N LEU A 130 -1.36 -0.88 -16.35
CA LEU A 130 -2.61 -1.39 -16.91
C LEU A 130 -3.07 -0.49 -18.06
N ASP A 131 -3.34 -1.07 -19.23
CA ASP A 131 -4.04 -0.38 -20.30
C ASP A 131 -5.52 -0.21 -19.90
N GLY A 132 -5.89 1.01 -19.50
CA GLY A 132 -7.24 1.31 -19.02
C GLY A 132 -8.31 1.24 -20.12
N GLU A 133 -7.93 1.43 -21.38
CA GLU A 133 -8.87 1.32 -22.51
C GLU A 133 -9.18 -0.15 -22.81
N LEU A 134 -8.14 -0.97 -22.90
CA LEU A 134 -8.28 -2.42 -23.00
C LEU A 134 -9.14 -2.97 -21.84
N ALA A 135 -8.84 -2.55 -20.61
CA ALA A 135 -9.55 -3.03 -19.43
C ALA A 135 -11.03 -2.60 -19.41
N ASN A 136 -11.38 -1.38 -19.84
CA ASN A 136 -12.79 -1.00 -19.99
C ASN A 136 -13.48 -1.81 -21.08
N ARG A 137 -12.86 -1.98 -22.26
CA ARG A 137 -13.43 -2.75 -23.37
C ARG A 137 -13.67 -4.22 -23.01
N LEU A 138 -12.76 -4.85 -22.26
CA LEU A 138 -12.95 -6.21 -21.75
C LEU A 138 -14.05 -6.33 -20.67
N LEU A 139 -14.41 -5.23 -19.99
CA LEU A 139 -15.44 -5.21 -18.94
C LEU A 139 -16.81 -4.74 -19.42
N GLU A 140 -16.85 -3.97 -20.51
CA GLU A 140 -18.07 -3.47 -21.17
C GLU A 140 -18.47 -4.33 -22.37
N GLY A 141 -17.56 -5.20 -22.84
CA GLY A 141 -17.81 -6.19 -23.89
C GLY A 141 -18.33 -5.54 -25.17
N ASN A 142 -19.42 -6.10 -25.70
CA ASN A 142 -20.02 -5.66 -26.96
C ASN A 142 -20.83 -4.34 -26.84
N GLU A 143 -20.86 -3.68 -25.67
CA GLU A 143 -21.49 -2.35 -25.52
C GLU A 143 -20.61 -1.20 -26.02
N ASN A 144 -19.30 -1.41 -26.25
CA ASN A 144 -18.33 -0.34 -26.56
C ASN A 144 -17.54 -0.61 -27.87
N ILE A 145 -18.28 -0.80 -28.96
CA ILE A 145 -17.77 -1.22 -30.28
C ILE A 145 -17.46 -0.07 -31.26
N ASP A 146 -17.95 1.15 -31.00
CA ASP A 146 -17.97 2.27 -31.96
C ASP A 146 -16.58 2.79 -32.42
N ASP A 147 -15.49 2.37 -31.75
CA ASP A 147 -14.10 2.79 -32.00
C ASP A 147 -13.14 1.61 -32.29
N LEU A 148 -13.67 0.48 -32.79
CA LEU A 148 -12.84 -0.66 -33.23
C LEU A 148 -12.39 -0.50 -34.71
N PRO A 149 -11.21 -1.03 -35.10
CA PRO A 149 -10.30 -1.87 -34.33
C PRO A 149 -9.37 -1.09 -33.38
N TYR A 150 -9.15 -1.64 -32.18
CA TYR A 150 -8.25 -1.11 -31.17
C TYR A 150 -6.93 -1.89 -31.13
N SER A 151 -5.79 -1.19 -31.23
CA SER A 151 -4.45 -1.80 -31.24
C SER A 151 -3.82 -1.81 -29.85
N ILE A 152 -3.65 -3.00 -29.30
CA ILE A 152 -3.01 -3.26 -28.01
C ILE A 152 -1.51 -3.44 -28.26
N GLY A 153 -0.69 -2.58 -27.67
CA GLY A 153 0.76 -2.49 -27.97
C GLY A 153 1.64 -2.33 -26.74
N SER A 154 1.39 -3.09 -25.66
CA SER A 154 2.12 -2.89 -24.41
C SER A 154 3.55 -3.44 -24.46
N ALA A 155 4.53 -2.55 -24.30
CA ALA A 155 5.94 -2.92 -24.18
C ALA A 155 6.32 -3.45 -22.78
N GLN A 156 5.44 -3.28 -21.79
CA GLN A 156 5.63 -3.66 -20.39
C GLN A 156 4.77 -4.87 -20.00
N ASN A 157 4.85 -5.27 -18.74
CA ASN A 157 3.93 -6.24 -18.15
C ASN A 157 2.78 -5.47 -17.50
N MET A 158 1.56 -5.60 -18.00
CA MET A 158 0.38 -5.13 -17.27
C MET A 158 0.15 -6.10 -16.11
N ILE A 159 0.03 -5.59 -14.88
CA ILE A 159 -0.12 -6.42 -13.68
C ILE A 159 -1.28 -5.89 -12.85
N VAL A 160 -2.16 -6.80 -12.45
CA VAL A 160 -3.21 -6.56 -11.45
C VAL A 160 -3.01 -7.59 -10.34
N ASN A 161 -2.90 -7.16 -9.09
CA ASN A 161 -2.82 -8.09 -7.97
C ASN A 161 -3.47 -7.58 -6.69
N ALA A 162 -4.05 -8.51 -5.94
CA ALA A 162 -4.65 -8.30 -4.65
C ALA A 162 -4.04 -9.23 -3.59
N ASN A 163 -3.86 -8.76 -2.37
CA ASN A 163 -3.32 -9.52 -1.25
C ASN A 163 -4.04 -9.13 0.05
N VAL A 164 -4.58 -10.14 0.75
CA VAL A 164 -5.40 -10.00 1.95
C VAL A 164 -4.79 -10.83 3.07
N TRP A 165 -4.41 -10.19 4.17
CA TRP A 165 -3.81 -10.88 5.32
C TRP A 165 -4.09 -10.18 6.64
N ALA A 166 -3.99 -10.95 7.73
CA ALA A 166 -3.86 -10.41 9.08
C ALA A 166 -2.43 -10.58 9.58
N GLU A 167 -2.00 -9.72 10.50
CA GLU A 167 -0.70 -9.82 11.16
C GLU A 167 -0.81 -9.53 12.66
N ALA A 168 -0.04 -10.27 13.44
CA ALA A 168 0.13 -10.09 14.88
C ALA A 168 1.63 -9.87 15.18
N GLY A 169 1.97 -8.72 15.73
CA GLY A 169 3.32 -8.29 16.01
C GLY A 169 3.63 -8.25 17.51
N LEU A 170 4.85 -8.67 17.87
CA LEU A 170 5.44 -8.45 19.19
C LEU A 170 6.65 -7.54 19.03
N SER A 171 6.58 -6.36 19.65
CA SER A 171 7.62 -5.34 19.60
C SER A 171 8.37 -5.23 20.91
N TYR A 172 9.69 -5.06 20.84
CA TYR A 172 10.54 -4.71 21.98
C TYR A 172 11.47 -3.57 21.58
N GLY A 173 11.62 -2.59 22.46
CA GLY A 173 12.53 -1.46 22.26
C GLY A 173 13.22 -1.04 23.54
N ARG A 174 14.41 -0.47 23.38
CA ARG A 174 15.29 -0.08 24.48
C ARG A 174 15.97 1.26 24.23
N ILE A 175 16.13 2.04 25.29
CA ILE A 175 17.03 3.21 25.33
C ILE A 175 18.46 2.67 25.37
N VAL A 176 19.18 2.81 24.25
CA VAL A 176 20.56 2.31 24.07
C VAL A 176 21.61 3.35 24.44
N PHE A 177 21.29 4.63 24.34
CA PHE A 177 22.16 5.75 24.74
C PHE A 177 21.34 6.88 25.35
N ASP A 178 21.84 7.49 26.44
CA ASP A 178 21.18 8.56 27.18
C ASP A 178 22.24 9.30 28.01
N GLU A 179 22.99 10.19 27.35
CA GLU A 179 24.09 10.95 27.97
C GLU A 179 24.08 12.41 27.50
N GLY A 180 24.27 13.34 28.43
CA GLY A 180 24.24 14.76 28.12
C GLY A 180 22.93 15.14 27.40
N PRO A 181 22.97 15.88 26.28
CA PRO A 181 21.79 16.22 25.49
C PRO A 181 21.46 15.18 24.39
N HIS A 182 22.12 14.01 24.37
CA HIS A 182 22.02 13.03 23.29
C HIS A 182 21.31 11.75 23.76
N PHE A 183 20.30 11.34 23.01
CA PHE A 183 19.46 10.20 23.34
C PHE A 183 19.27 9.30 22.12
N VAL A 184 19.41 7.99 22.28
CA VAL A 184 19.17 7.00 21.23
C VAL A 184 18.34 5.85 21.77
N LYS A 185 17.29 5.50 21.03
CA LYS A 185 16.48 4.30 21.25
C LYS A 185 16.45 3.44 19.99
N ALA A 186 16.41 2.13 20.17
CA ALA A 186 16.27 1.15 19.10
C ALA A 186 15.13 0.19 19.43
N GLY A 187 14.53 -0.41 18.41
CA GLY A 187 13.47 -1.40 18.57
C GLY A 187 13.37 -2.36 17.40
N ILE A 188 12.73 -3.49 17.68
CA ILE A 188 12.43 -4.55 16.72
C ILE A 188 10.99 -5.01 16.91
N THR A 189 10.35 -5.46 15.84
CA THR A 189 9.09 -6.21 15.86
C THR A 189 9.31 -7.56 15.20
N GLY A 190 8.82 -8.64 15.81
CA GLY A 190 8.59 -9.92 15.13
C GLY A 190 7.10 -10.07 14.83
N LYS A 191 6.73 -10.45 13.60
CA LYS A 191 5.35 -10.60 13.13
C LYS A 191 5.05 -12.04 12.74
N TYR A 192 3.92 -12.57 13.21
CA TYR A 192 3.24 -13.68 12.56
C TYR A 192 2.28 -13.12 11.51
N LEU A 193 2.30 -13.70 10.31
CA LEU A 193 1.46 -13.31 9.18
C LEU A 193 0.48 -14.45 8.88
N ALA A 194 -0.80 -14.12 8.81
CA ALA A 194 -1.89 -15.04 8.52
C ALA A 194 -2.52 -14.62 7.18
N GLY A 195 -2.09 -15.27 6.10
CA GLY A 195 -2.56 -15.02 4.74
C GLY A 195 -3.97 -15.57 4.55
N VAL A 196 -4.87 -14.72 4.05
CA VAL A 196 -6.26 -15.10 3.74
C VAL A 196 -6.37 -15.42 2.25
N GLY A 197 -5.89 -14.52 1.39
CA GLY A 197 -5.98 -14.68 -0.06
C GLY A 197 -5.00 -13.80 -0.83
N ASN A 198 -4.52 -14.29 -1.96
CA ASN A 198 -3.76 -13.53 -2.95
C ASN A 198 -4.23 -13.93 -4.35
N THR A 199 -4.60 -12.96 -5.16
CA THR A 199 -4.98 -13.14 -6.57
C THR A 199 -4.08 -12.25 -7.41
N HIS A 200 -3.61 -12.73 -8.57
CA HIS A 200 -2.89 -11.92 -9.53
C HIS A 200 -3.16 -12.32 -10.97
N LEU A 201 -3.13 -11.33 -11.85
CA LEU A 201 -3.15 -11.42 -13.29
C LEU A 201 -1.96 -10.63 -13.83
N GLN A 202 -1.22 -11.22 -14.76
CA GLN A 202 -0.19 -10.53 -15.55
C GLN A 202 -0.44 -10.77 -17.03
N LEU A 203 -0.48 -9.68 -17.80
CA LEU A 203 -0.41 -9.67 -19.25
C LEU A 203 1.00 -9.19 -19.66
N GLY A 204 1.88 -10.14 -19.95
CA GLY A 204 3.28 -9.89 -20.30
C GLY A 204 3.44 -9.54 -21.78
N LYS A 205 3.72 -8.25 -22.05
CA LYS A 205 4.08 -7.73 -23.39
C LYS A 205 3.09 -8.07 -24.50
N VAL A 206 1.81 -8.03 -24.17
CA VAL A 206 0.73 -8.37 -25.11
C VAL A 206 0.71 -7.36 -26.25
N GLN A 207 0.79 -7.89 -27.46
CA GLN A 207 0.52 -7.21 -28.73
C GLN A 207 -0.67 -7.91 -29.35
N ALA A 208 -1.75 -7.19 -29.66
CA ALA A 208 -2.94 -7.75 -30.28
C ALA A 208 -3.76 -6.64 -30.96
N THR A 209 -4.69 -6.99 -31.84
CA THR A 209 -5.75 -6.09 -32.28
C THR A 209 -7.08 -6.63 -31.80
N LEU A 210 -7.82 -5.82 -31.04
CA LEU A 210 -9.24 -6.06 -30.76
C LEU A 210 -10.06 -5.51 -31.92
N ASP A 211 -11.00 -6.29 -32.43
CA ASP A 211 -11.82 -5.99 -33.60
C ASP A 211 -13.23 -6.57 -33.41
N TYR A 212 -14.19 -6.21 -34.26
CA TYR A 212 -15.58 -6.67 -34.16
C TYR A 212 -15.99 -7.51 -35.38
N ASP A 213 -16.84 -8.52 -35.15
CA ASP A 213 -17.43 -9.33 -36.21
C ASP A 213 -18.93 -9.03 -36.33
N ASP A 214 -19.28 -8.17 -37.29
CA ASP A 214 -20.67 -7.79 -37.60
C ASP A 214 -21.60 -8.99 -37.91
N VAL A 215 -21.05 -10.17 -38.22
CA VAL A 215 -21.82 -11.38 -38.56
C VAL A 215 -22.05 -12.29 -37.35
N GLN A 216 -21.10 -12.33 -36.40
CA GLN A 216 -21.26 -13.05 -35.13
C GLN A 216 -21.84 -12.16 -34.01
N GLU A 217 -21.89 -10.84 -34.23
CA GLU A 217 -22.24 -9.83 -33.22
C GLU A 217 -21.34 -9.91 -31.98
N ASP A 218 -20.04 -10.15 -32.20
CA ASP A 218 -19.06 -10.36 -31.12
C ASP A 218 -17.67 -9.77 -31.40
N ALA A 219 -17.03 -9.29 -30.34
CA ALA A 219 -15.67 -8.78 -30.36
C ALA A 219 -14.64 -9.92 -30.30
N TYR A 220 -13.51 -9.76 -30.98
CA TYR A 220 -12.45 -10.77 -31.02
C TYR A 220 -11.04 -10.16 -31.06
N LEU A 221 -10.09 -10.91 -30.51
CA LEU A 221 -8.66 -10.64 -30.64
C LEU A 221 -8.11 -11.35 -31.88
N LYS A 222 -7.31 -10.62 -32.67
CA LYS A 222 -6.49 -11.11 -33.77
C LYS A 222 -5.06 -10.61 -33.64
N ASP A 223 -4.14 -11.23 -34.39
CA ASP A 223 -2.70 -10.92 -34.37
C ASP A 223 -2.12 -10.90 -32.94
N ALA A 224 -2.67 -11.74 -32.07
CA ALA A 224 -2.43 -11.68 -30.63
C ALA A 224 -1.22 -12.52 -30.23
N THR A 225 -0.24 -11.89 -29.59
CA THR A 225 0.95 -12.54 -29.05
C THR A 225 1.29 -11.98 -27.69
N GLY A 226 1.81 -12.81 -26.79
CA GLY A 226 2.26 -12.38 -25.47
C GLY A 226 2.17 -13.49 -24.45
N ARG A 227 2.08 -13.12 -23.18
CA ARG A 227 1.96 -14.06 -22.07
C ARG A 227 0.81 -13.69 -21.15
N VAL A 228 -0.02 -14.64 -20.79
CA VAL A 228 -0.98 -14.53 -19.69
C VAL A 228 -0.42 -15.31 -18.50
N SER A 229 -0.55 -14.78 -17.29
CA SER A 229 -0.25 -15.54 -16.07
C SER A 229 -1.25 -15.17 -14.99
N ILE A 230 -1.92 -16.18 -14.46
CA ILE A 230 -2.97 -16.08 -13.46
C ILE A 230 -2.49 -16.85 -12.23
N GLY A 231 -2.83 -16.37 -11.03
CA GLY A 231 -2.64 -17.18 -9.83
C GLY A 231 -3.49 -16.75 -8.66
N VAL A 232 -4.18 -17.72 -8.10
CA VAL A 232 -4.94 -17.63 -6.86
C VAL A 232 -4.24 -18.46 -5.79
N GLY A 233 -4.17 -17.93 -4.57
CA GLY A 233 -3.66 -18.67 -3.43
C GLY A 233 -4.31 -18.28 -2.12
N GLY A 234 -4.76 -19.27 -1.36
CA GLY A 234 -5.73 -19.05 -0.29
C GLY A 234 -7.13 -18.86 -0.87
N ILE A 235 -7.90 -17.90 -0.34
CA ILE A 235 -9.23 -17.57 -0.84
C ILE A 235 -9.14 -16.65 -2.06
N ASN A 236 -9.94 -16.93 -3.08
CA ASN A 236 -10.14 -16.05 -4.23
C ASN A 236 -10.62 -14.66 -3.76
N VAL A 237 -9.86 -13.61 -4.08
CA VAL A 237 -10.14 -12.24 -3.60
C VAL A 237 -11.32 -11.61 -4.34
N ALA A 238 -11.75 -12.15 -5.48
CA ALA A 238 -12.97 -11.70 -6.18
C ALA A 238 -14.24 -12.00 -5.36
N ASP A 239 -14.34 -13.21 -4.78
CA ASP A 239 -15.49 -13.69 -4.00
C ASP A 239 -15.37 -13.38 -2.49
N PHE A 240 -14.72 -12.26 -2.17
CA PHE A 240 -14.36 -11.95 -0.79
C PHE A 240 -15.51 -11.32 0.02
N ASP A 241 -16.05 -12.07 0.98
CA ASP A 241 -16.91 -11.55 2.04
C ASP A 241 -16.14 -11.28 3.35
N ALA A 242 -16.63 -10.37 4.18
CA ALA A 242 -16.08 -10.06 5.50
C ALA A 242 -16.00 -11.29 6.42
N ALA A 243 -16.87 -12.30 6.26
CA ALA A 243 -16.77 -13.56 6.97
C ALA A 243 -15.50 -14.38 6.64
N ASN A 244 -14.84 -14.09 5.50
CA ASN A 244 -13.61 -14.74 5.08
C ASN A 244 -12.35 -14.16 5.75
N LEU A 245 -12.43 -12.99 6.41
CA LEU A 245 -11.28 -12.33 7.08
C LEU A 245 -10.54 -13.19 8.11
N THR A 246 -11.16 -14.25 8.64
CA THR A 246 -10.58 -15.16 9.64
C THR A 246 -10.23 -16.55 9.08
N LYS A 247 -10.46 -16.81 7.79
CA LYS A 247 -10.12 -18.06 7.12
C LYS A 247 -8.66 -18.03 6.65
N PHE A 248 -7.74 -18.24 7.59
CA PHE A 248 -6.30 -18.18 7.34
C PHE A 248 -5.78 -19.49 6.71
N GLU A 249 -5.76 -19.54 5.37
CA GLU A 249 -5.27 -20.70 4.63
C GLU A 249 -3.74 -20.79 4.52
N SER A 250 -3.06 -19.66 4.71
CA SER A 250 -1.63 -19.51 4.46
C SER A 250 -0.94 -18.74 5.59
N SER A 251 0.37 -18.86 5.72
CA SER A 251 1.10 -18.19 6.80
C SER A 251 2.51 -17.76 6.42
N GLY A 252 3.08 -16.91 7.26
CA GLY A 252 4.40 -16.34 7.05
C GLY A 252 4.94 -15.67 8.31
N PHE A 253 6.15 -15.14 8.18
CA PHE A 253 6.80 -14.36 9.22
C PHE A 253 7.30 -13.04 8.64
N GLY A 254 7.23 -12.00 9.47
CA GLY A 254 7.75 -10.68 9.14
C GLY A 254 8.53 -10.07 10.29
N ALA A 255 9.25 -8.99 10.01
CA ALA A 255 9.96 -8.21 11.00
C ALA A 255 9.96 -6.71 10.66
N ASP A 256 10.07 -5.89 11.70
CA ASP A 256 10.42 -4.48 11.59
C ASP A 256 11.68 -4.22 12.42
N ILE A 257 12.52 -3.30 11.96
CA ILE A 257 13.67 -2.78 12.71
C ILE A 257 13.69 -1.26 12.67
N GLY A 258 14.17 -0.63 13.74
CA GLY A 258 14.24 0.82 13.77
C GLY A 258 15.12 1.40 14.87
N VAL A 259 15.58 2.62 14.62
CA VAL A 259 16.37 3.46 15.51
C VAL A 259 15.82 4.89 15.48
N VAL A 260 15.88 5.57 16.61
CA VAL A 260 15.56 6.99 16.75
C VAL A 260 16.63 7.66 17.60
N TYR A 261 17.23 8.72 17.07
CA TYR A 261 18.09 9.67 17.76
C TYR A 261 17.30 10.93 18.12
N GLU A 262 17.51 11.47 19.31
CA GLU A 262 16.91 12.71 19.77
C GLU A 262 17.96 13.61 20.44
N TYR A 263 17.93 14.90 20.10
CA TYR A 263 18.69 15.95 20.77
C TYR A 263 17.79 16.68 21.77
N ARG A 264 18.14 16.60 23.05
CA ARG A 264 17.38 17.07 24.22
C ARG A 264 18.23 18.06 25.04
N PRO A 265 18.30 19.36 24.65
CA PRO A 265 19.20 20.33 25.28
C PRO A 265 18.80 20.77 26.70
N GLY A 266 17.60 20.43 27.16
CA GLY A 266 17.10 20.80 28.49
C GLY A 266 17.82 20.11 29.65
N SER A 267 17.76 20.74 30.82
CA SER A 267 18.33 20.24 32.08
C SER A 267 17.22 19.90 33.08
N GLY A 268 17.47 18.93 33.96
CA GLY A 268 16.48 18.50 34.98
C GLY A 268 15.18 17.99 34.37
N ASP A 269 14.06 18.61 34.76
CA ASP A 269 12.70 18.18 34.43
C ASP A 269 12.36 18.21 32.93
N ASP A 270 13.02 19.05 32.13
CA ASP A 270 12.82 19.08 30.68
C ASP A 270 13.17 17.72 30.03
N LYS A 271 14.14 16.97 30.58
CA LYS A 271 14.46 15.61 30.13
C LYS A 271 13.40 14.61 30.54
N ALA A 272 12.86 14.71 31.76
CA ALA A 272 11.75 13.87 32.22
C ALA A 272 10.47 14.09 31.39
N SER A 273 10.32 15.29 30.82
CA SER A 273 9.24 15.62 29.89
C SER A 273 9.42 15.01 28.48
N ASN A 274 10.47 14.24 28.20
CA ASN A 274 10.81 13.64 26.89
C ASN A 274 10.85 14.67 25.73
N ALA A 275 11.14 15.94 26.01
CA ALA A 275 11.09 17.01 25.02
C ALA A 275 12.41 17.11 24.23
N TYR A 276 12.41 16.54 23.02
CA TYR A 276 13.47 16.80 22.04
C TYR A 276 13.31 18.19 21.42
N LYS A 277 14.45 18.80 21.05
CA LYS A 277 14.50 19.93 20.14
C LYS A 277 14.52 19.45 18.69
N PHE A 278 15.19 18.32 18.43
CA PHE A 278 15.26 17.67 17.12
C PHE A 278 15.32 16.14 17.26
N ARG A 279 14.69 15.43 16.33
CA ARG A 279 14.56 13.97 16.29
C ARG A 279 14.86 13.44 14.88
N VAL A 280 15.67 12.39 14.79
CA VAL A 280 15.91 11.63 13.56
C VAL A 280 15.46 10.19 13.77
N GLY A 281 14.63 9.66 12.89
CA GLY A 281 14.22 8.25 12.88
C GLY A 281 14.66 7.57 11.59
N LEU A 282 15.08 6.31 11.70
CA LEU A 282 15.29 5.40 10.58
C LEU A 282 14.66 4.04 10.92
N SER A 283 13.88 3.46 10.02
CA SER A 283 13.32 2.12 10.17
C SER A 283 13.23 1.39 8.84
N ILE A 284 13.18 0.07 8.88
CA ILE A 284 12.71 -0.78 7.78
C ILE A 284 11.57 -1.62 8.35
N THR A 285 10.41 -1.54 7.72
CA THR A 285 9.20 -2.25 8.13
C THR A 285 8.79 -3.28 7.09
N ASP A 286 7.93 -4.22 7.51
CA ASP A 286 7.31 -5.21 6.64
C ASP A 286 8.36 -6.07 5.90
N ILE A 287 9.47 -6.42 6.57
CA ILE A 287 10.48 -7.35 6.05
C ILE A 287 9.94 -8.78 6.19
N GLY A 288 9.57 -9.45 5.10
CA GLY A 288 9.12 -10.84 5.18
C GLY A 288 8.31 -11.31 3.98
N SER A 289 7.67 -12.47 4.14
CA SER A 289 6.79 -13.06 3.13
C SER A 289 5.74 -13.99 3.73
N ILE A 290 4.65 -14.16 2.99
CA ILE A 290 3.58 -15.14 3.22
C ILE A 290 3.74 -16.25 2.18
N LYS A 291 3.70 -17.51 2.63
CA LYS A 291 3.76 -18.67 1.74
C LYS A 291 2.34 -19.13 1.43
N TYR A 292 1.83 -18.71 0.27
CA TYR A 292 0.49 -19.09 -0.20
C TYR A 292 0.51 -20.49 -0.81
N LYS A 293 -0.55 -21.27 -0.57
CA LYS A 293 -0.88 -22.49 -1.33
C LYS A 293 -1.40 -22.05 -2.70
N LYS A 294 -0.90 -22.62 -3.80
CA LYS A 294 -1.49 -22.40 -5.14
C LYS A 294 -2.85 -23.09 -5.20
N ASP A 295 -3.84 -22.45 -5.82
CA ASP A 295 -4.97 -23.18 -6.39
C ASP A 295 -4.55 -23.79 -7.75
N PRO A 296 -4.58 -25.12 -7.94
CA PRO A 296 -4.19 -25.73 -9.22
C PRO A 296 -5.15 -25.44 -10.38
N THR A 297 -6.43 -25.11 -10.15
CA THR A 297 -7.39 -24.81 -11.23
C THR A 297 -7.40 -23.33 -11.64
N SER A 298 -6.76 -22.47 -10.84
CA SER A 298 -6.69 -21.01 -11.05
C SER A 298 -5.28 -20.43 -10.98
N THR A 299 -4.24 -21.27 -11.11
CA THR A 299 -2.84 -20.83 -11.17
C THR A 299 -2.10 -21.42 -12.35
N GLY A 300 -1.76 -20.61 -13.34
CA GLY A 300 -1.18 -21.06 -14.61
C GLY A 300 -0.49 -19.92 -15.35
N GLY A 301 0.52 -20.27 -16.14
CA GLY A 301 1.15 -19.37 -17.10
C GLY A 301 0.93 -19.91 -18.50
N TYR A 302 0.60 -19.04 -19.46
CA TYR A 302 0.26 -19.40 -20.82
C TYR A 302 0.93 -18.44 -21.81
N ASP A 303 1.61 -18.97 -22.82
CA ASP A 303 1.99 -18.17 -23.98
C ASP A 303 0.79 -18.10 -24.93
N LEU A 304 0.38 -16.88 -25.28
CA LEU A 304 -0.75 -16.56 -26.14
C LEU A 304 -0.28 -16.44 -27.60
N SER A 305 -0.98 -17.08 -28.52
CA SER A 305 -0.74 -17.01 -29.97
C SER A 305 -2.04 -17.17 -30.77
N VAL A 306 -2.48 -16.08 -31.41
CA VAL A 306 -3.57 -16.06 -32.40
C VAL A 306 -3.00 -15.57 -33.72
N THR A 307 -3.05 -16.36 -34.79
CA THR A 307 -2.28 -16.09 -36.01
C THR A 307 -3.06 -16.26 -37.31
N GLY A 308 -2.68 -15.50 -38.33
CA GLY A 308 -3.23 -15.64 -39.69
C GLY A 308 -4.70 -15.20 -39.76
N THR A 309 -5.61 -16.15 -39.97
CA THR A 309 -7.06 -15.92 -40.02
C THR A 309 -7.79 -16.38 -38.76
N GLU A 310 -7.06 -16.78 -37.72
CA GLU A 310 -7.62 -17.16 -36.43
C GLU A 310 -8.20 -15.92 -35.70
N ARG A 311 -9.21 -16.17 -34.87
CA ARG A 311 -9.90 -15.18 -34.05
C ARG A 311 -10.18 -15.80 -32.69
N LEU A 312 -9.79 -15.11 -31.63
CA LEU A 312 -10.11 -15.45 -30.26
C LEU A 312 -11.29 -14.57 -29.83
N TYR A 313 -12.49 -15.13 -29.80
CA TYR A 313 -13.72 -14.37 -29.52
C TYR A 313 -13.84 -14.09 -28.02
N LEU A 314 -14.31 -12.89 -27.64
CA LEU A 314 -14.40 -12.52 -26.22
C LEU A 314 -15.51 -13.31 -25.51
N SER A 315 -16.61 -13.62 -26.21
CA SER A 315 -17.68 -14.48 -25.68
C SER A 315 -17.24 -15.90 -25.30
N GLU A 316 -16.05 -16.35 -25.76
CA GLU A 316 -15.48 -17.60 -25.28
C GLU A 316 -15.14 -17.56 -23.78
N PHE A 317 -14.98 -16.38 -23.18
CA PHE A 317 -14.70 -16.20 -21.76
C PHE A 317 -15.94 -15.86 -20.93
N ASP A 318 -17.12 -15.71 -21.56
CA ASP A 318 -18.37 -15.46 -20.85
C ASP A 318 -18.72 -16.62 -19.91
N ASP A 319 -19.29 -16.29 -18.75
CA ASP A 319 -19.63 -17.22 -17.66
C ASP A 319 -18.46 -18.12 -17.14
N VAL A 320 -17.21 -17.87 -17.53
CA VAL A 320 -16.05 -18.61 -17.04
C VAL A 320 -15.64 -18.10 -15.64
N SER A 321 -15.88 -18.93 -14.62
CA SER A 321 -15.39 -18.68 -13.27
C SER A 321 -13.86 -18.60 -13.22
N MET A 322 -13.34 -17.73 -12.35
CA MET A 322 -11.91 -17.71 -12.01
C MET A 322 -11.44 -19.06 -11.44
N ASP A 323 -12.33 -19.83 -10.82
CA ASP A 323 -12.04 -21.14 -10.26
C ASP A 323 -11.79 -22.20 -11.35
N ASP A 324 -12.28 -21.98 -12.59
CA ASP A 324 -12.17 -22.90 -13.74
C ASP A 324 -11.26 -22.36 -14.88
N ILE A 325 -10.65 -21.18 -14.70
CA ILE A 325 -9.99 -20.44 -15.78
C ILE A 325 -8.82 -21.20 -16.43
N ASN A 326 -8.01 -21.96 -15.67
CA ASN A 326 -6.97 -22.80 -16.28
C ASN A 326 -7.58 -23.88 -17.16
N GLN A 327 -8.68 -24.52 -16.73
CA GLN A 327 -9.32 -25.59 -17.51
C GLN A 327 -9.87 -25.04 -18.82
N LYS A 328 -10.41 -23.81 -18.82
CA LYS A 328 -10.81 -23.11 -20.04
C LYS A 328 -9.59 -22.89 -20.95
N LEU A 329 -8.51 -22.30 -20.44
CA LEU A 329 -7.31 -21.96 -21.22
C LEU A 329 -6.58 -23.20 -21.76
N ASP A 330 -6.45 -24.28 -20.96
CA ASP A 330 -5.87 -25.56 -21.36
C ASP A 330 -6.64 -26.23 -22.53
N GLY A 331 -7.93 -25.92 -22.67
CA GLY A 331 -8.78 -26.43 -23.75
C GLY A 331 -8.77 -25.60 -25.04
N MET A 332 -8.11 -24.44 -25.06
CA MET A 332 -8.14 -23.49 -26.18
C MET A 332 -6.87 -23.60 -27.04
N PRO A 333 -6.97 -23.59 -28.38
CA PRO A 333 -5.82 -23.76 -29.27
C PRO A 333 -4.82 -22.59 -29.21
N HIS A 334 -5.24 -21.42 -28.72
CA HIS A 334 -4.46 -20.18 -28.69
C HIS A 334 -3.56 -20.03 -27.46
N PHE A 335 -3.64 -20.94 -26.48
CA PHE A 335 -2.91 -20.86 -25.22
C PHE A 335 -2.02 -22.09 -25.03
N THR A 336 -0.70 -21.88 -24.92
CA THR A 336 0.27 -22.95 -24.64
C THR A 336 0.73 -22.88 -23.18
N PRO A 337 0.46 -23.91 -22.34
CA PRO A 337 0.88 -23.92 -20.95
C PRO A 337 2.40 -23.82 -20.76
N ILE A 338 2.82 -22.90 -19.89
CA ILE A 338 4.20 -22.67 -19.49
C ILE A 338 4.42 -23.37 -18.15
N GLY A 339 5.28 -24.38 -18.13
CA GLY A 339 5.43 -25.28 -16.96
C GLY A 339 5.98 -24.61 -15.69
N ASP A 340 5.09 -24.12 -14.81
CA ASP A 340 5.37 -23.75 -13.41
C ASP A 340 4.58 -24.62 -12.40
N ALA A 341 4.25 -25.85 -12.81
CA ALA A 341 3.34 -26.76 -12.11
C ALA A 341 3.97 -27.53 -10.92
N SER A 342 5.26 -27.35 -10.61
CA SER A 342 5.98 -28.24 -9.68
C SER A 342 5.90 -27.86 -8.20
N SER A 343 5.69 -26.58 -7.87
CA SER A 343 5.57 -26.12 -6.48
C SER A 343 4.11 -25.87 -6.12
N PRO A 344 3.51 -26.58 -5.14
CA PRO A 344 2.14 -26.35 -4.68
C PRO A 344 1.98 -25.04 -3.87
N THR A 345 3.03 -24.21 -3.82
CA THR A 345 3.08 -22.99 -3.02
C THR A 345 3.96 -21.93 -3.69
N TYR A 346 3.71 -20.66 -3.38
CA TYR A 346 4.57 -19.55 -3.79
C TYR A 346 4.70 -18.52 -2.65
N GLY A 347 5.77 -17.72 -2.69
CA GLY A 347 6.11 -16.78 -1.62
C GLY A 347 5.82 -15.34 -2.02
N VAL A 348 4.76 -14.76 -1.47
CA VAL A 348 4.40 -13.35 -1.65
C VAL A 348 5.16 -12.52 -0.63
N SER A 349 6.03 -11.62 -1.09
CA SER A 349 6.73 -10.68 -0.22
C SER A 349 5.74 -9.68 0.39
N LEU A 350 5.97 -9.32 1.65
CA LEU A 350 5.34 -8.14 2.23
C LEU A 350 5.83 -6.87 1.50
N PRO A 351 5.06 -5.75 1.55
CA PRO A 351 5.43 -4.47 0.96
C PRO A 351 6.53 -3.75 1.78
N THR A 352 7.72 -4.36 1.86
CA THR A 352 8.86 -3.88 2.66
C THR A 352 9.21 -2.43 2.33
N ALA A 353 9.38 -1.60 3.36
CA ALA A 353 9.63 -0.17 3.17
C ALA A 353 10.63 0.41 4.18
N MET A 354 11.50 1.31 3.73
CA MET A 354 12.50 1.99 4.58
C MET A 354 12.08 3.42 4.89
N HIS A 355 11.72 3.74 6.13
CA HIS A 355 11.31 5.08 6.56
C HIS A 355 12.46 5.89 7.15
N ALA A 356 12.60 7.15 6.73
CA ALA A 356 13.42 8.18 7.34
C ALA A 356 12.54 9.34 7.83
N LEU A 357 12.81 9.83 9.05
CA LEU A 357 12.11 10.96 9.68
C LEU A 357 13.13 11.98 10.19
N VAL A 358 12.89 13.25 9.93
CA VAL A 358 13.65 14.43 10.39
C VAL A 358 12.62 15.38 10.99
N ASP A 359 12.64 15.61 12.29
CA ASP A 359 11.52 16.25 12.99
C ASP A 359 11.97 17.25 14.05
N TYR A 360 11.47 18.48 13.94
CA TYR A 360 11.95 19.64 14.67
C TYR A 360 10.85 20.27 15.52
N ASN A 361 11.17 20.47 16.79
CA ASN A 361 10.31 21.16 17.76
C ASN A 361 10.60 22.66 17.68
N ILE A 362 9.69 23.43 17.08
CA ILE A 362 9.86 24.87 16.85
C ILE A 362 9.69 25.60 18.19
N LEU A 363 8.52 25.41 18.81
CA LEU A 363 8.07 25.96 20.09
C LEU A 363 7.26 24.89 20.82
N ARG A 364 7.01 25.06 22.14
CA ARG A 364 6.27 24.08 22.94
C ARG A 364 4.92 23.70 22.29
N GLY A 365 4.84 22.47 21.79
CA GLY A 365 3.66 21.93 21.11
C GLY A 365 3.64 22.11 19.60
N LEU A 366 4.44 23.01 19.02
CA LEU A 366 4.51 23.24 17.57
C LEU A 366 5.74 22.55 16.96
N TYR A 367 5.50 21.63 16.04
CA TYR A 367 6.53 20.82 15.37
C TYR A 367 6.41 20.92 13.85
N VAL A 368 7.51 20.62 13.17
CA VAL A 368 7.53 20.32 11.74
C VAL A 368 8.34 19.06 11.50
N GLY A 369 7.70 18.05 10.90
CA GLY A 369 8.32 16.79 10.53
C GLY A 369 8.46 16.65 9.02
N LEU A 370 9.62 16.22 8.55
CA LEU A 370 9.87 15.76 7.19
C LEU A 370 10.07 14.24 7.23
N GLN A 371 9.19 13.48 6.57
CA GLN A 371 9.26 12.03 6.47
C GLN A 371 9.34 11.59 5.01
N GLY A 372 10.09 10.52 4.74
CA GLY A 372 10.00 9.78 3.49
C GLY A 372 10.27 8.28 3.72
N THR A 373 9.84 7.43 2.80
CA THR A 373 9.78 5.96 2.96
C THR A 373 10.04 5.18 1.66
N VAL A 374 11.23 4.67 1.42
CA VAL A 374 11.51 3.97 0.16
C VAL A 374 10.77 2.63 0.11
N SER A 375 9.88 2.41 -0.87
CA SER A 375 9.43 1.04 -1.17
C SER A 375 10.63 0.22 -1.65
N MET A 376 10.82 -0.94 -1.03
CA MET A 376 11.90 -1.88 -1.36
C MET A 376 11.40 -3.05 -2.21
N VAL A 377 10.12 -3.04 -2.61
CA VAL A 377 9.50 -4.03 -3.48
C VAL A 377 9.40 -3.50 -4.90
N ASN A 378 9.69 -4.36 -5.87
CA ASN A 378 9.46 -4.14 -7.29
C ASN A 378 8.44 -5.20 -7.76
N VAL A 379 7.30 -4.75 -8.29
CA VAL A 379 6.21 -5.64 -8.75
C VAL A 379 6.39 -6.13 -10.18
N SER A 380 7.08 -5.36 -11.04
CA SER A 380 7.26 -5.65 -12.48
C SER A 380 7.97 -6.99 -12.77
N SER A 381 8.67 -7.54 -11.78
CA SER A 381 9.36 -8.84 -11.83
C SER A 381 8.68 -9.96 -11.02
N LYS A 382 7.66 -9.64 -10.21
CA LYS A 382 6.94 -10.58 -9.33
C LYS A 382 5.47 -10.14 -9.21
N PRO A 383 4.59 -10.55 -10.12
CA PRO A 383 3.23 -10.00 -10.23
C PRO A 383 2.37 -10.24 -8.99
N TYR A 384 2.65 -11.31 -8.23
CA TYR A 384 1.95 -11.61 -6.99
C TYR A 384 2.32 -10.69 -5.80
N ASN A 385 3.45 -9.97 -5.86
CA ASN A 385 3.87 -9.06 -4.79
C ASN A 385 3.08 -7.75 -4.83
N SER A 386 2.68 -7.23 -3.67
CA SER A 386 2.06 -5.90 -3.56
C SER A 386 3.10 -4.84 -3.18
N GLN A 387 2.91 -3.60 -3.60
CA GLN A 387 3.81 -2.47 -3.26
C GLN A 387 3.06 -1.23 -2.76
N TYR A 388 3.78 -0.42 -1.99
CA TYR A 388 3.40 0.96 -1.74
C TYR A 388 4.05 1.91 -2.75
N TYR A 389 3.25 2.80 -3.32
CA TYR A 389 3.76 3.94 -4.08
C TYR A 389 4.17 5.06 -3.16
N SER A 390 5.28 5.70 -3.53
CA SER A 390 6.14 6.20 -2.49
C SER A 390 6.25 7.76 -2.48
N SER A 391 5.97 8.40 -1.33
CA SER A 391 5.73 9.83 -1.04
C SER A 391 6.53 10.59 0.07
N ILE A 392 7.33 11.62 -0.29
CA ILE A 392 7.86 12.54 0.75
C ILE A 392 6.71 13.36 1.39
N SER A 393 6.75 13.63 2.70
CA SER A 393 5.81 14.57 3.35
C SER A 393 6.48 15.50 4.35
N LEU A 394 6.09 16.78 4.28
CA LEU A 394 6.31 17.80 5.28
C LEU A 394 5.02 18.01 6.08
N THR A 395 5.04 17.75 7.38
CA THR A 395 3.88 17.89 8.27
C THR A 395 4.18 18.90 9.39
N PRO A 396 3.79 20.19 9.22
CA PRO A 396 3.53 21.09 10.34
C PRO A 396 2.42 20.51 11.23
N ARG A 397 2.62 20.54 12.55
CA ARG A 397 1.62 20.03 13.51
C ARG A 397 1.68 20.76 14.86
N TYR A 398 0.52 20.84 15.51
CA TYR A 398 0.39 21.28 16.90
C TYR A 398 -0.08 20.12 17.77
N GLU A 399 0.67 19.76 18.82
CA GLU A 399 0.41 18.62 19.70
C GLU A 399 0.49 18.98 21.20
N THR A 400 -0.57 18.64 21.92
CA THR A 400 -0.63 18.59 23.40
C THR A 400 -0.90 17.16 23.86
N SER A 401 -1.08 16.91 25.17
CA SER A 401 -1.50 15.58 25.64
C SER A 401 -2.84 15.13 25.07
N TRP A 402 -3.79 16.06 24.90
CA TRP A 402 -5.18 15.78 24.51
C TRP A 402 -5.55 16.23 23.09
N LEU A 403 -4.84 17.19 22.51
CA LEU A 403 -5.10 17.72 21.17
C LEU A 403 -3.93 17.41 20.23
N GLY A 404 -4.22 17.06 18.99
CA GLY A 404 -3.26 17.06 17.88
C GLY A 404 -3.91 17.60 16.62
N VAL A 405 -3.31 18.59 15.97
CA VAL A 405 -3.73 19.11 14.66
C VAL A 405 -2.53 18.96 13.73
N TYR A 406 -2.74 18.31 12.58
CA TYR A 406 -1.68 17.93 11.65
C TYR A 406 -2.06 18.38 10.24
N LEU A 407 -1.12 18.99 9.52
CA LEU A 407 -1.28 19.43 8.13
C LEU A 407 -0.24 18.72 7.27
N PRO A 408 -0.45 17.46 6.84
CA PRO A 408 0.50 16.78 5.96
C PRO A 408 0.46 17.38 4.54
N LEU A 409 1.57 17.96 4.09
CA LEU A 409 1.85 18.26 2.68
C LEU A 409 2.68 17.10 2.15
N GLN A 410 2.13 16.27 1.27
CA GLN A 410 2.81 15.09 0.74
C GLN A 410 2.96 15.16 -0.79
N HIS A 411 3.98 14.50 -1.33
CA HIS A 411 4.14 14.29 -2.77
C HIS A 411 4.46 12.81 -3.01
N ASN A 412 3.49 12.06 -3.53
CA ASN A 412 3.56 10.63 -3.84
C ASN A 412 3.91 10.40 -5.32
N ALA A 413 4.75 9.42 -5.61
CA ALA A 413 5.11 9.09 -6.99
C ALA A 413 3.94 8.54 -7.84
N LEU A 414 2.88 8.03 -7.23
CA LEU A 414 1.63 7.67 -7.93
C LEU A 414 0.73 8.89 -8.10
N THR A 415 0.38 9.54 -7.00
CA THR A 415 -0.73 10.49 -6.93
C THR A 415 -0.28 11.95 -6.92
N GLY A 416 1.00 12.22 -7.15
CA GLY A 416 1.59 13.55 -7.11
C GLY A 416 1.43 14.25 -5.76
N THR A 417 1.31 15.58 -5.79
CA THR A 417 1.21 16.43 -4.59
C THR A 417 -0.21 16.41 -4.02
N ASN A 418 -0.32 16.10 -2.74
CA ASN A 418 -1.56 16.10 -1.98
C ASN A 418 -1.39 16.87 -0.67
N ILE A 419 -2.45 17.55 -0.23
CA ILE A 419 -2.52 18.26 1.04
C ILE A 419 -3.67 17.67 1.85
N GLY A 420 -3.34 17.20 3.04
CA GLY A 420 -4.28 16.59 3.97
C GLY A 420 -4.52 17.42 5.22
N ALA A 421 -5.36 16.89 6.10
CA ALA A 421 -5.60 17.41 7.43
C ALA A 421 -5.93 16.24 8.37
N ALA A 422 -5.41 16.28 9.59
CA ALA A 422 -5.76 15.31 10.63
C ALA A 422 -5.93 15.96 12.01
N LEU A 423 -6.76 15.34 12.82
CA LEU A 423 -7.16 15.78 14.14
C LEU A 423 -7.13 14.60 15.13
N ARG A 424 -6.58 14.84 16.31
CA ARG A 424 -6.63 13.94 17.48
C ARG A 424 -7.29 14.68 18.63
N LEU A 425 -8.38 14.13 19.17
CA LEU A 425 -9.13 14.66 20.30
C LEU A 425 -9.23 13.58 21.39
N GLY A 426 -8.33 13.66 22.36
CA GLY A 426 -8.22 12.70 23.46
C GLY A 426 -8.03 11.28 22.94
N PRO A 427 -9.03 10.40 23.11
CA PRO A 427 -8.99 9.03 22.60
C PRO A 427 -9.30 8.91 21.10
N LEU A 428 -9.94 9.90 20.49
CA LEU A 428 -10.36 9.84 19.08
C LEU A 428 -9.28 10.42 18.17
N TYR A 429 -9.14 9.85 16.98
CA TYR A 429 -8.42 10.49 15.88
C TYR A 429 -9.15 10.28 14.55
N VAL A 430 -9.02 11.26 13.65
CA VAL A 430 -9.56 11.26 12.29
C VAL A 430 -8.67 12.10 11.40
N GLY A 431 -8.56 11.75 10.12
CA GLY A 431 -7.82 12.56 9.16
C GLY A 431 -7.76 11.94 7.77
N SER A 432 -7.03 12.63 6.91
CA SER A 432 -6.80 12.27 5.51
C SER A 432 -5.50 12.94 5.03
N GLY A 433 -4.76 12.26 4.16
CA GLY A 433 -3.57 12.79 3.46
C GLY A 433 -3.90 13.65 2.23
N SER A 434 -5.13 13.62 1.73
CA SER A 434 -5.54 14.34 0.51
C SER A 434 -6.79 15.22 0.61
N ILE A 435 -7.53 15.21 1.72
CA ILE A 435 -8.84 15.90 1.86
C ILE A 435 -8.84 17.37 1.43
N LEU A 436 -7.77 18.14 1.66
CA LEU A 436 -7.74 19.55 1.25
C LEU A 436 -7.51 19.68 -0.26
N SER A 437 -6.66 18.83 -0.84
CA SER A 437 -6.53 18.73 -2.30
C SER A 437 -7.84 18.29 -2.94
N ALA A 438 -8.44 17.18 -2.49
CA ALA A 438 -9.62 16.56 -3.10
C ALA A 438 -10.94 17.37 -2.92
N LEU A 439 -10.96 18.36 -2.03
CA LEU A 439 -12.05 19.35 -1.92
C LEU A 439 -11.83 20.61 -2.76
N THR A 440 -10.57 21.00 -3.02
CA THR A 440 -10.24 22.28 -3.68
C THR A 440 -9.84 22.14 -5.14
N GLN A 441 -9.39 20.96 -5.55
CA GLN A 441 -8.89 20.63 -6.88
C GLN A 441 -9.22 19.18 -7.22
N GLU A 442 -8.95 18.78 -8.45
CA GLU A 442 -8.91 17.37 -8.84
C GLU A 442 -7.66 16.70 -8.24
N SER A 443 -7.87 15.78 -7.31
CA SER A 443 -6.79 15.05 -6.63
C SER A 443 -6.68 13.64 -7.20
N LYS A 444 -5.46 13.12 -7.36
CA LYS A 444 -5.19 11.73 -7.75
C LYS A 444 -5.29 10.74 -6.58
N GLN A 445 -5.74 11.19 -5.40
CA GLN A 445 -5.85 10.38 -4.18
C GLN A 445 -7.09 10.74 -3.36
N VAL A 446 -7.83 9.75 -2.89
CA VAL A 446 -8.77 9.90 -1.77
C VAL A 446 -8.41 8.91 -0.68
N ASP A 447 -8.11 9.42 0.50
CA ASP A 447 -7.91 8.60 1.69
C ASP A 447 -8.65 9.18 2.89
N VAL A 448 -9.04 8.30 3.82
CA VAL A 448 -9.50 8.67 5.15
C VAL A 448 -9.03 7.64 6.16
N PHE A 449 -8.73 8.10 7.37
CA PHE A 449 -8.48 7.26 8.52
C PHE A 449 -9.17 7.80 9.76
N PHE A 450 -9.56 6.91 10.66
CA PHE A 450 -10.12 7.25 11.96
C PHE A 450 -9.91 6.11 12.96
N GLY A 451 -10.04 6.39 14.25
CA GLY A 451 -9.93 5.35 15.26
C GLY A 451 -10.04 5.85 16.69
N ILE A 452 -9.99 4.88 17.60
CA ILE A 452 -10.11 5.04 19.05
C ILE A 452 -8.89 4.41 19.72
N ARG A 453 -8.08 5.24 20.38
CA ARG A 453 -6.85 4.84 21.08
C ARG A 453 -6.69 5.66 22.35
N PHE A 454 -6.58 5.01 23.51
CA PHE A 454 -6.48 5.66 24.81
C PHE A 454 -5.32 5.11 25.64
N GLY A 455 -4.72 5.96 26.47
CA GLY A 455 -3.55 5.62 27.26
C GLY A 455 -3.31 6.57 28.42
N MET A 456 -2.60 6.11 29.44
CA MET A 456 -2.18 6.95 30.56
C MET A 456 -0.88 7.67 30.21
N THR A 457 -0.89 9.00 30.13
CA THR A 457 0.35 9.77 29.91
C THR A 457 1.30 9.66 31.11
N LYS A 458 2.60 9.83 30.85
CA LYS A 458 3.57 10.19 31.89
C LYS A 458 3.15 11.55 32.48
N LYS A 459 3.37 11.74 33.79
CA LYS A 459 3.22 13.03 34.47
C LYS A 459 4.54 13.78 34.36
#